data_AF-A0A9P6P119-F1
#
_entry.id   AF-A0A9P6P119-F1
#
_cell.length_a   1.000
_cell.length_b   1.000
_cell.length_c   1.000
_cell.angle_alpha   90.00
_cell.angle_beta   90.00
_cell.angle_gamma   90.00
#
_symmetry.space_group_name_H-M   'P 1'
#
loop_
_entity.id
_entity.type
_entity.pdbx_description
1 polymer ?
#
loop_
_entity_poly.entity_id
_entity_poly.type
_entity_poly.pdbx_seq_one_letter_code
_entity_poly.pdbx_strand_id
1 'polypeptide(L)'
;MIRIPSVEHRYVLNGVDVSMLSHAFQMVTANSHQELHMEDNVHHILLTSSILLVQKDQFLSDLVSIFGQRLLNDIVDDMHKTLNAGTYGKDFSTEAMQDASKVVQDVKFERRSRLDAMIELYNLCKTVAPNEAKVLKSIAKLIEKLPNQAIMDTIKETERCQRFIDPILSSLFDDPEQGVLFR
;
A
#
# COMPACT_ATOMS: atom_id res chain seq x y z
N MET A 1 -28.99 -1.19 9.71
CA MET A 1 -29.61 0.05 9.20
C MET A 1 -28.47 0.98 8.80
N ILE A 2 -28.35 1.30 7.51
CA ILE A 2 -27.33 2.24 7.01
C ILE A 2 -27.68 3.63 7.57
N ARG A 3 -26.72 4.27 8.25
CA ARG A 3 -26.95 5.57 8.91
C ARG A 3 -26.46 6.69 8.00
N ILE A 4 -27.25 7.75 7.93
CA ILE A 4 -26.82 8.99 7.27
C ILE A 4 -25.68 9.60 8.12
N PRO A 5 -24.56 10.01 7.50
CA PRO A 5 -23.46 10.65 8.21
C PRO A 5 -23.90 11.99 8.84
N SER A 6 -23.46 12.24 10.08
CA SER A 6 -23.72 13.51 10.77
C SER A 6 -23.05 14.67 10.02
N VAL A 7 -23.69 15.84 10.04
CA VAL A 7 -23.29 17.01 9.23
C VAL A 7 -21.83 17.41 9.47
N GLU A 8 -21.36 17.28 10.72
CA GLU A 8 -20.00 17.65 11.14
C GLU A 8 -18.89 16.73 10.59
N HIS A 9 -19.24 15.51 10.14
CA HIS A 9 -18.30 14.52 9.62
C HIS A 9 -18.42 14.34 8.10
N ARG A 10 -19.15 15.22 7.42
CA ARG A 10 -19.34 15.10 5.98
C ARG A 10 -18.16 15.68 5.23
N TYR A 11 -17.67 14.89 4.28
CA TYR A 11 -16.68 15.34 3.33
C TYR A 11 -17.39 16.00 2.14
N VAL A 12 -17.21 17.32 2.03
CA VAL A 12 -17.80 18.15 0.97
C VAL A 12 -16.69 18.70 0.10
N LEU A 13 -16.73 18.38 -1.19
CA LEU A 13 -15.74 18.83 -2.17
C LEU A 13 -16.44 19.52 -3.33
N ASN A 14 -15.97 20.71 -3.71
CA ASN A 14 -16.55 21.51 -4.82
C ASN A 14 -18.07 21.73 -4.70
N GLY A 15 -18.60 21.83 -3.47
CA GLY A 15 -20.03 21.99 -3.19
C GLY A 15 -20.85 20.70 -3.29
N VAL A 16 -20.21 19.55 -3.53
CA VAL A 16 -20.84 18.23 -3.58
C VAL A 16 -20.54 17.47 -2.28
N ASP A 17 -21.59 16.94 -1.65
CA ASP A 17 -21.50 16.13 -0.44
C ASP A 17 -21.16 14.68 -0.81
N VAL A 18 -19.85 14.36 -0.78
CA VAL A 18 -19.31 13.05 -1.14
C VAL A 18 -19.81 11.98 -0.17
N SER A 19 -19.97 12.33 1.11
CA SER A 19 -20.50 11.41 2.12
C SER A 19 -21.94 10.99 1.83
N MET A 20 -22.77 11.90 1.31
CA MET A 20 -24.13 11.58 0.86
C MET A 20 -24.16 10.71 -0.39
N LEU A 21 -23.24 10.91 -1.33
CA LEU A 21 -23.10 10.05 -2.51
C LEU A 21 -22.67 8.62 -2.13
N SER A 22 -21.73 8.49 -1.18
CA SER A 22 -21.36 7.19 -0.61
C SER A 22 -22.55 6.51 0.06
N HIS A 23 -23.36 7.25 0.82
CA HIS A 23 -24.58 6.70 1.41
C HIS A 23 -25.60 6.25 0.33
N ALA A 24 -25.77 7.02 -0.75
CA ALA A 24 -26.63 6.62 -1.86
C ALA A 24 -26.15 5.31 -2.50
N PHE A 25 -24.83 5.16 -2.70
CA PHE A 25 -24.24 3.92 -3.21
C PHE A 25 -24.52 2.72 -2.30
N GLN A 26 -24.37 2.89 -0.99
CA GLN A 26 -24.65 1.85 0.00
C GLN A 26 -26.09 1.37 -0.09
N MET A 27 -27.04 2.30 -0.23
CA MET A 27 -28.46 1.99 -0.38
C MET A 27 -28.73 1.22 -1.68
N VAL A 28 -28.11 1.59 -2.80
CA VAL A 28 -28.26 0.86 -4.07
C VAL A 28 -27.71 -0.55 -3.96
N THR A 29 -26.50 -0.69 -3.42
CA THR A 29 -25.82 -1.99 -3.27
C THR A 29 -26.60 -2.93 -2.36
N ALA A 30 -27.09 -2.44 -1.21
CA ALA A 30 -27.90 -3.22 -0.29
C ALA A 30 -29.22 -3.75 -0.91
N ASN A 31 -29.77 -3.02 -1.89
CA ASN A 31 -31.01 -3.41 -2.57
C ASN A 31 -30.79 -4.28 -3.81
N SER A 32 -29.57 -4.32 -4.35
CA SER A 32 -29.25 -4.99 -5.61
C SER A 32 -29.23 -6.52 -5.55
N HIS A 33 -29.24 -7.14 -4.35
CA HIS A 33 -29.10 -8.59 -4.12
C HIS A 33 -27.88 -9.23 -4.83
N GLN A 34 -26.92 -8.42 -5.24
CA GLN A 34 -25.72 -8.89 -5.93
C GLN A 34 -24.76 -9.54 -4.93
N GLU A 35 -24.27 -10.73 -5.27
CA GLU A 35 -23.18 -11.36 -4.53
C GLU A 35 -21.88 -10.56 -4.78
N LEU A 36 -21.22 -10.15 -3.70
CA LEU A 36 -19.95 -9.43 -3.75
C LEU A 36 -18.84 -10.41 -3.37
N HIS A 37 -17.87 -10.59 -4.26
CA HIS A 37 -16.66 -11.38 -4.01
C HIS A 37 -15.53 -10.44 -3.58
N MET A 38 -14.72 -10.88 -2.60
CA MET A 38 -13.64 -10.06 -2.07
C MET A 38 -12.61 -9.73 -3.14
N GLU A 39 -12.37 -10.62 -4.08
CA GLU A 39 -11.36 -10.52 -5.11
C GLU A 39 -11.75 -9.52 -6.21
N ASP A 40 -13.04 -9.48 -6.56
CA ASP A 40 -13.54 -8.72 -7.70
C ASP A 40 -14.24 -7.41 -7.30
N ASN A 41 -14.69 -7.31 -6.04
CA ASN A 41 -15.56 -6.22 -5.59
C ASN A 41 -15.02 -5.45 -4.38
N VAL A 42 -13.69 -5.39 -4.21
CA VAL A 42 -13.03 -4.66 -3.10
C VAL A 42 -13.60 -3.25 -2.92
N HIS A 43 -13.73 -2.47 -4.00
CA HIS A 43 -14.25 -1.10 -3.91
C HIS A 43 -15.71 -1.05 -3.43
N HIS A 44 -16.58 -1.93 -3.92
CA HIS A 44 -17.97 -2.01 -3.48
C HIS A 44 -18.04 -2.43 -2.01
N ILE A 45 -17.29 -3.45 -1.61
CA ILE A 45 -17.25 -3.95 -0.23
C ILE A 45 -16.76 -2.86 0.73
N LEU A 46 -15.66 -2.19 0.41
CA LEU A 46 -15.16 -1.07 1.21
C LEU A 46 -16.19 0.06 1.30
N LEU A 47 -16.83 0.41 0.18
CA LEU A 47 -17.82 1.47 0.17
C LEU A 47 -19.08 1.11 0.97
N THR A 48 -19.48 -0.17 1.02
CA THR A 48 -20.54 -0.63 1.94
C THR A 48 -20.17 -0.44 3.41
N SER A 49 -18.88 -0.45 3.73
CA SER A 49 -18.33 -0.17 5.06
C SER A 49 -17.99 1.31 5.27
N SER A 50 -18.49 2.20 4.40
CA SER A 50 -18.24 3.65 4.42
C SER A 50 -16.79 4.04 4.17
N ILE A 51 -16.03 3.18 3.49
CA ILE A 51 -14.65 3.44 3.08
C ILE A 51 -14.65 3.65 1.57
N LEU A 52 -14.43 4.89 1.12
CA LEU A 52 -14.27 5.18 -0.30
C LEU A 52 -12.82 4.97 -0.72
N LEU A 53 -12.55 3.84 -1.39
CA LEU A 53 -11.26 3.60 -2.02
C LEU A 53 -11.17 4.36 -3.35
N VAL A 54 -10.36 5.42 -3.37
CA VAL A 54 -10.08 6.21 -4.55
C VAL A 54 -8.72 5.84 -5.14
N GLN A 55 -8.70 5.50 -6.42
CA GLN A 55 -7.48 5.16 -7.15
C GLN A 55 -7.52 5.84 -8.51
N LYS A 56 -6.49 6.65 -8.79
CA LYS A 56 -6.38 7.40 -10.04
C LYS A 56 -6.48 6.45 -11.23
N ASP A 57 -7.32 6.81 -12.20
CA ASP A 57 -7.53 6.10 -13.46
C ASP A 57 -8.02 4.63 -13.32
N GLN A 58 -8.45 4.21 -12.12
CA GLN A 58 -8.95 2.85 -11.85
C GLN A 58 -10.31 2.87 -11.14
N PHE A 59 -11.22 3.72 -11.63
CA PHE A 59 -12.57 3.80 -11.09
C PHE A 59 -13.49 2.77 -11.76
N LEU A 60 -14.28 2.08 -10.95
CA LEU A 60 -15.32 1.18 -11.45
C LEU A 60 -16.45 1.99 -12.09
N SER A 61 -17.07 1.44 -13.15
CA SER A 61 -18.16 2.09 -13.89
C SER A 61 -19.31 2.55 -13.00
N ASP A 62 -19.64 1.76 -11.98
CA ASP A 62 -20.75 2.06 -11.06
C ASP A 62 -20.44 3.27 -10.19
N LEU A 63 -19.19 3.37 -9.70
CA LEU A 63 -18.72 4.54 -8.96
C LEU A 63 -18.73 5.78 -9.85
N VAL A 64 -18.27 5.66 -11.09
CA VAL A 64 -18.30 6.75 -12.06
C VAL A 64 -19.73 7.19 -12.35
N SER A 65 -20.70 6.27 -12.40
CA SER A 65 -22.11 6.60 -12.62
C SER A 65 -22.74 7.41 -11.49
N ILE A 66 -22.31 7.18 -10.24
CA ILE A 66 -22.89 7.82 -9.05
C ILE A 66 -22.14 9.11 -8.68
N PHE A 67 -20.82 9.09 -8.70
CA PHE A 67 -19.97 10.21 -8.29
C PHE A 67 -19.62 11.13 -9.46
N GLY A 68 -19.54 10.58 -10.67
CA GLY A 68 -18.98 11.26 -11.84
C GLY A 68 -17.46 11.19 -11.87
N GLN A 69 -16.92 10.93 -13.06
CA GLN A 69 -15.47 10.80 -13.28
C GLN A 69 -14.69 12.05 -12.80
N ARG A 70 -15.25 13.23 -13.03
CA ARG A 70 -14.61 14.50 -12.65
C ARG A 70 -14.47 14.65 -11.15
N LEU A 71 -15.54 14.38 -10.40
CA LEU A 71 -15.52 14.47 -8.93
C LEU A 71 -14.55 13.45 -8.35
N LEU A 72 -14.53 12.22 -8.87
CA LEU A 72 -13.59 11.19 -8.42
C LEU A 72 -12.12 11.60 -8.62
N ASN A 73 -11.80 12.23 -9.75
CA ASN A 73 -10.47 12.81 -9.98
C ASN A 73 -10.18 13.97 -9.02
N ASP A 74 -11.15 14.86 -8.79
CA ASP A 74 -11.00 15.97 -7.85
C ASP A 74 -10.74 15.46 -6.42
N ILE A 75 -11.41 14.38 -5.99
CA ILE A 75 -11.19 13.74 -4.69
C ILE A 75 -9.77 13.18 -4.60
N VAL A 76 -9.29 12.49 -5.64
CA VAL A 76 -7.92 11.97 -5.68
C VAL A 76 -6.90 13.11 -5.54
N ASP A 77 -7.09 14.20 -6.28
CA ASP A 77 -6.18 15.35 -6.24
C ASP A 77 -6.23 16.08 -4.90
N ASP A 78 -7.42 16.21 -4.30
CA ASP A 78 -7.59 16.78 -2.95
C ASP A 78 -6.92 15.91 -1.88
N MET A 79 -7.06 14.59 -1.96
CA MET A 79 -6.39 13.66 -1.05
C MET A 79 -4.88 13.69 -1.21
N HIS A 80 -4.36 13.74 -2.45
CA HIS A 80 -2.92 13.88 -2.68
C HIS A 80 -2.36 15.17 -2.05
N LYS A 81 -3.07 16.30 -2.20
CA LYS A 81 -2.69 17.57 -1.57
C LYS A 81 -2.75 17.51 -0.05
N THR A 82 -3.84 16.99 0.50
CA THR A 82 -4.08 16.95 1.95
C THR A 82 -3.09 16.04 2.66
N LEU A 83 -2.79 14.89 2.07
CA LEU A 83 -1.89 13.89 2.64
C LEU A 83 -0.42 14.12 2.26
N ASN A 84 -0.11 15.15 1.44
CA ASN A 84 1.19 15.33 0.82
C ASN A 84 1.67 14.04 0.11
N ALA A 85 0.73 13.27 -0.45
CA ALA A 85 1.03 12.04 -1.16
C ALA A 85 1.54 12.40 -2.56
N GLY A 86 2.76 11.97 -2.89
CA GLY A 86 3.42 12.32 -4.15
C GLY A 86 4.25 13.60 -4.11
N THR A 87 4.28 14.35 -3.00
CA THR A 87 5.38 15.29 -2.77
C THR A 87 6.61 14.45 -2.47
N TYR A 88 7.59 14.47 -3.38
CA TYR A 88 8.87 13.82 -3.19
C TYR A 88 9.47 14.31 -1.88
N GLY A 89 9.66 13.39 -0.93
CA GLY A 89 10.38 13.67 0.31
C GLY A 89 11.84 13.99 0.02
N LYS A 90 12.68 14.04 1.05
CA LYS A 90 14.14 14.06 0.82
C LYS A 90 14.50 12.86 -0.05
N ASP A 91 15.28 13.13 -1.10
CA ASP A 91 15.80 12.08 -1.97
C ASP A 91 16.53 11.04 -1.13
N PHE A 92 16.29 9.77 -1.45
CA PHE A 92 17.03 8.68 -0.85
C PHE A 92 18.50 8.84 -1.23
N SER A 93 19.41 8.70 -0.26
CA SER A 93 20.85 8.79 -0.48
C SER A 93 21.30 7.88 -1.62
N THR A 94 21.75 8.49 -2.72
CA THR A 94 22.19 7.76 -3.90
C THR A 94 23.34 6.81 -3.57
N GLU A 95 24.23 7.21 -2.65
CA GLU A 95 25.33 6.38 -2.15
C GLU A 95 24.80 5.11 -1.47
N ALA A 96 23.84 5.26 -0.55
CA ALA A 96 23.24 4.12 0.15
C ALA A 96 22.48 3.18 -0.81
N MET A 97 21.80 3.70 -1.83
CA MET A 97 21.18 2.86 -2.87
C MET A 97 22.22 2.10 -3.69
N GLN A 98 23.31 2.76 -4.08
CA GLN A 98 24.38 2.12 -4.85
C GLN A 98 25.02 0.99 -4.05
N ASP A 99 25.30 1.21 -2.77
CA ASP A 99 25.89 0.20 -1.90
C ASP A 99 24.93 -0.96 -1.65
N ALA A 100 23.66 -0.69 -1.37
CA ALA A 100 22.64 -1.74 -1.28
C ALA A 100 22.52 -2.53 -2.59
N SER A 101 22.59 -1.87 -3.74
CA SER A 101 22.55 -2.52 -5.05
C SER A 101 23.74 -3.45 -5.27
N LYS A 102 24.96 -3.02 -4.90
CA LYS A 102 26.16 -3.87 -4.96
C LYS A 102 26.00 -5.12 -4.10
N VAL A 103 25.52 -4.95 -2.86
CA VAL A 103 25.29 -6.09 -1.94
C VAL A 103 24.32 -7.10 -2.55
N VAL A 104 23.21 -6.63 -3.13
CA VAL A 104 22.22 -7.50 -3.79
C VAL A 104 22.81 -8.21 -5.00
N GLN A 105 23.61 -7.50 -5.82
CA GLN A 105 24.30 -8.11 -6.96
C GLN A 105 25.29 -9.19 -6.52
N ASP A 106 26.06 -8.94 -5.47
CA ASP A 106 27.03 -9.90 -4.96
C ASP A 106 26.34 -11.18 -4.43
N VAL A 107 25.17 -11.04 -3.79
CA VAL A 107 24.35 -12.21 -3.41
C VAL A 107 23.84 -12.94 -4.65
N LYS A 108 23.33 -12.22 -5.66
CA LYS A 108 22.80 -12.82 -6.89
C LYS A 108 23.85 -13.62 -7.67
N PHE A 109 25.10 -13.14 -7.69
CA PHE A 109 26.22 -13.80 -8.38
C PHE A 109 27.02 -14.74 -7.47
N GLU A 110 26.49 -15.10 -6.31
CA GLU A 110 27.12 -16.01 -5.33
C GLU A 110 28.53 -15.59 -4.88
N ARG A 111 28.84 -14.29 -4.99
CA ARG A 111 30.12 -13.70 -4.55
C ARG A 111 30.16 -13.46 -3.05
N ARG A 112 28.99 -13.46 -2.40
CA ARG A 112 28.82 -13.18 -0.98
C ARG A 112 27.74 -14.08 -0.38
N SER A 113 27.94 -14.50 0.87
CA SER A 113 26.91 -15.23 1.60
C SER A 113 25.73 -14.32 1.96
N ARG A 114 24.53 -14.91 2.08
CA ARG A 114 23.32 -14.16 2.47
C ARG A 114 23.45 -13.53 3.85
N LEU A 115 24.10 -14.22 4.80
CA LEU A 115 24.34 -13.71 6.14
C LEU A 115 25.27 -12.47 6.12
N ASP A 116 26.36 -12.52 5.37
CA ASP A 116 27.28 -11.39 5.26
C ASP A 116 26.60 -10.18 4.61
N ALA A 117 25.79 -10.43 3.58
CA ALA A 117 25.00 -9.39 2.93
C ALA A 117 23.98 -8.73 3.89
N MET A 118 23.30 -9.52 4.71
CA MET A 118 22.39 -8.99 5.73
C MET A 118 23.12 -8.12 6.75
N ILE A 119 24.27 -8.58 7.26
CA ILE A 119 25.08 -7.83 8.23
C ILE A 119 25.50 -6.47 7.65
N GLU A 120 25.93 -6.45 6.38
CA GLU A 120 26.33 -5.22 5.71
C GLU A 120 25.17 -4.25 5.53
N LEU A 121 23.99 -4.72 5.11
CA LEU A 121 22.78 -3.90 5.00
C LEU A 121 22.35 -3.34 6.36
N TYR A 122 22.42 -4.13 7.43
CA TYR A 122 22.12 -3.64 8.78
C TYR A 122 23.16 -2.64 9.30
N ASN A 123 24.42 -2.75 8.88
CA ASN A 123 25.42 -1.74 9.20
C ASN A 123 25.16 -0.43 8.44
N LEU A 124 24.74 -0.52 7.17
CA LEU A 124 24.33 0.64 6.37
C LEU A 124 23.09 1.33 6.97
N CYS A 125 22.19 0.59 7.60
CA CYS A 125 21.04 1.17 8.31
C CYS A 125 21.43 2.16 9.42
N LYS A 126 22.65 2.06 9.99
CA LYS A 126 23.11 2.96 11.06
C LYS A 126 23.57 4.33 10.54
N THR A 127 23.89 4.44 9.26
CA THR A 127 24.46 5.65 8.65
C THR A 127 23.42 6.48 7.90
N VAL A 128 22.24 5.91 7.64
CA VAL A 128 21.16 6.51 6.84
C VAL A 128 20.01 7.01 7.72
N ALA A 129 19.09 7.78 7.12
CA ALA A 129 17.91 8.27 7.84
C ALA A 129 16.96 7.11 8.22
N PRO A 130 16.10 7.26 9.25
CA PRO A 130 15.21 6.18 9.70
C PRO A 130 14.32 5.57 8.61
N ASN A 131 13.78 6.40 7.71
CA ASN A 131 12.94 5.95 6.60
C ASN A 131 13.75 5.15 5.56
N GLU A 132 14.99 5.55 5.31
CA GLU A 132 15.90 4.84 4.40
C GLU A 132 16.32 3.51 5.01
N ALA A 133 16.59 3.50 6.33
CA ALA A 133 16.90 2.28 7.08
C ALA A 133 15.75 1.27 7.00
N LYS A 134 14.48 1.71 7.03
CA LYS A 134 13.32 0.82 6.83
C LYS A 134 13.34 0.12 5.47
N VAL A 135 13.70 0.85 4.40
CA VAL A 135 13.87 0.26 3.07
C VAL A 135 15.04 -0.72 3.06
N LEU A 136 16.19 -0.37 3.62
CA LEU A 136 17.34 -1.29 3.67
C LEU A 136 17.05 -2.57 4.48
N LYS A 137 16.34 -2.45 5.61
CA LYS A 137 15.86 -3.60 6.38
C LYS A 137 14.95 -4.49 5.55
N SER A 138 14.07 -3.91 4.74
CA SER A 138 13.20 -4.67 3.83
C SER A 138 14.00 -5.52 2.84
N ILE A 139 15.06 -4.95 2.26
CA ILE A 139 15.98 -5.66 1.36
C ILE A 139 16.69 -6.79 2.10
N ALA A 140 17.18 -6.54 3.32
CA ALA A 140 17.84 -7.57 4.12
C ALA A 140 16.90 -8.75 4.44
N LYS A 141 15.64 -8.48 4.81
CA LYS A 141 14.64 -9.53 5.05
C LYS A 141 14.26 -10.30 3.77
N LEU A 142 14.23 -9.63 2.62
CA LEU A 142 14.05 -10.30 1.32
C LEU A 142 15.23 -11.24 1.02
N ILE A 143 16.46 -10.78 1.22
CA ILE A 143 17.67 -11.61 1.12
C ILE A 143 17.66 -12.74 2.15
N GLU A 144 16.88 -12.67 3.23
CA GLU A 144 16.72 -13.80 4.15
C GLU A 144 15.68 -14.81 3.64
N LYS A 145 14.53 -14.33 3.16
CA LYS A 145 13.33 -15.15 2.90
C LYS A 145 13.21 -15.68 1.48
N LEU A 146 13.81 -15.03 0.48
CA LEU A 146 13.65 -15.43 -0.93
C LEU A 146 14.41 -16.72 -1.25
N PRO A 147 13.82 -17.66 -2.01
CA PRO A 147 14.53 -18.89 -2.41
C PRO A 147 15.71 -18.58 -3.34
N ASN A 148 16.76 -19.41 -3.29
CA ASN A 148 17.91 -19.31 -4.19
C ASN A 148 17.62 -19.83 -5.60
N GLN A 149 16.54 -20.61 -5.76
CA GLN A 149 16.18 -21.26 -7.02
C GLN A 149 15.11 -20.45 -7.75
N ALA A 150 15.18 -20.48 -9.08
CA ALA A 150 14.12 -19.96 -9.93
C ALA A 150 12.82 -20.70 -9.58
N ILE A 151 11.74 -19.93 -9.45
CA ILE A 151 10.43 -20.48 -9.12
C ILE A 151 9.91 -21.17 -10.38
N MET A 152 9.95 -22.51 -10.38
CA MET A 152 9.52 -23.32 -11.53
C MET A 152 8.02 -23.63 -11.51
N ASP A 153 7.37 -23.48 -10.36
CA ASP A 153 5.96 -23.87 -10.13
C ASP A 153 5.04 -22.68 -9.80
N THR A 154 3.74 -22.93 -9.86
CA THR A 154 2.70 -21.99 -9.44
C THR A 154 2.79 -21.73 -7.92
N ILE A 155 3.31 -20.57 -7.52
CA ILE A 155 3.38 -20.15 -6.11
C ILE A 155 1.96 -19.95 -5.58
N LYS A 156 1.64 -20.59 -4.45
CA LYS A 156 0.38 -20.33 -3.73
C LYS A 156 0.37 -18.91 -3.17
N GLU A 157 -0.82 -18.30 -3.09
CA GLU A 157 -0.99 -16.95 -2.56
C GLU A 157 -0.37 -16.79 -1.15
N THR A 158 -0.58 -17.75 -0.26
CA THR A 158 0.01 -17.74 1.10
C THR A 158 1.53 -17.65 1.06
N GLU A 159 2.18 -18.36 0.14
CA GLU A 159 3.62 -18.30 -0.02
C GLU A 159 4.08 -16.97 -0.63
N ARG A 160 3.31 -16.40 -1.58
CA ARG A 160 3.56 -15.04 -2.09
C ARG A 160 3.50 -14.01 -0.97
N CYS A 161 2.45 -14.04 -0.17
CA CYS A 161 2.25 -13.12 0.94
C CYS A 161 3.39 -13.25 1.96
N GLN A 162 3.70 -14.45 2.43
CA GLN A 162 4.66 -14.65 3.52
C GLN A 162 6.14 -14.48 3.10
N ARG A 163 6.51 -14.82 1.86
CA ARG A 163 7.91 -14.78 1.42
C ARG A 163 8.31 -13.54 0.66
N PHE A 164 7.36 -12.86 0.02
CA PHE A 164 7.65 -11.72 -0.85
C PHE A 164 7.07 -10.43 -0.30
N ILE A 165 5.81 -10.45 0.14
CA ILE A 165 5.09 -9.24 0.55
C ILE A 165 5.37 -8.87 2.01
N ASP A 166 5.20 -9.81 2.93
CA ASP A 166 5.38 -9.62 4.37
C ASP A 166 6.78 -9.08 4.75
N PRO A 167 7.90 -9.58 4.20
CA PRO A 167 9.23 -9.04 4.50
C PRO A 167 9.39 -7.56 4.13
N ILE A 168 8.65 -7.11 3.11
CA ILE A 168 8.64 -5.71 2.67
C ILE A 168 7.75 -4.90 3.61
N LEU A 169 6.49 -5.28 3.72
CA LEU A 169 5.48 -4.51 4.46
C LEU A 169 5.83 -4.40 5.95
N SER A 170 6.17 -5.52 6.60
CA SER A 170 6.58 -5.51 8.01
C SER A 170 7.77 -4.57 8.26
N SER A 171 8.75 -4.53 7.35
CA SER A 171 9.93 -3.67 7.52
C SER A 171 9.65 -2.18 7.32
N LEU A 172 8.67 -1.85 6.47
CA LEU A 172 8.28 -0.47 6.19
C LEU A 172 7.33 0.09 7.25
N PHE A 173 6.38 -0.73 7.71
CA PHE A 173 5.28 -0.27 8.54
C PHE A 173 5.39 -0.67 10.02
N ASP A 174 6.10 -1.74 10.36
CA ASP A 174 6.35 -2.05 11.78
C ASP A 174 7.35 -1.07 12.36
N ASP A 175 7.03 -0.60 13.56
CA ASP A 175 7.95 0.06 14.45
C ASP A 175 7.69 -0.44 15.89
N PRO A 176 8.28 -1.58 16.26
CA PRO A 176 8.07 -2.18 17.57
C PRO A 176 8.49 -1.25 18.72
N GLU A 177 9.47 -0.38 18.47
CA GLU A 177 9.94 0.57 19.48
C GLU A 177 8.95 1.71 19.72
N GLN A 178 8.15 2.05 18.69
CA GLN A 178 7.03 2.97 18.81
C GLN A 178 5.68 2.27 19.06
N GLY A 179 5.68 0.94 19.26
CA GLY A 179 4.47 0.15 19.45
C GLY A 179 3.59 0.04 18.21
N VAL A 180 4.12 0.36 17.03
CA VAL A 180 3.41 0.26 15.75
C VAL A 180 3.61 -1.14 15.19
N LEU A 181 2.50 -1.84 14.95
CA LEU A 181 2.49 -3.15 14.31
C LEU A 181 1.55 -3.08 13.11
N PHE A 182 2.06 -3.42 11.94
CA PHE A 182 1.29 -3.67 10.75
C PHE A 182 0.55 -5.00 10.94
N ARG A 183 -0.77 -4.93 10.99
CA ARG A 183 -1.67 -6.07 11.20
C ARG A 183 -2.75 -6.10 10.14
#